data_AF-A0A392RJ26-F1
#
_entry.id   AF-A0A392RJ26-F1
#
_cell.length_a   1.000
_cell.length_b   1.000
_cell.length_c   1.000
_cell.angle_alpha   90.00
_cell.angle_beta   90.00
_cell.angle_gamma   90.00
#
_symmetry.space_group_name_H-M   'P 1'
#
loop_
_entity.id
_entity.type
_entity.pdbx_description
1 polymer ?
#
loop_
_entity_poly.entity_id
_entity_poly.type
_entity_poly.pdbx_seq_one_letter_code
_entity_poly.pdbx_strand_id
1 'polypeptide(L)' 'MHDYLNMEFTAEEVFTSIKDMKSLAAPGPDGLPAKFYHTYWDIVGRDITKEVLLVLNHGGN' A
#
# COMPACT_ATOMS: atom_id res chain seq x y z
N MET A 1 23.34 5.38 11.23
CA MET A 1 22.65 6.47 10.48
C MET A 1 21.96 5.98 9.19
N HIS A 2 22.01 4.69 8.86
CA HIS A 2 21.20 4.10 7.77
C HIS A 2 20.35 2.92 8.25
N ASP A 3 20.21 2.80 9.57
CA ASP A 3 19.57 1.65 10.22
C ASP A 3 18.07 1.57 9.83
N TYR A 4 17.46 2.71 9.48
CA TYR A 4 16.08 2.81 8.98
C TYR A 4 15.84 2.13 7.63
N LEU A 5 16.87 1.93 6.79
CA LEU A 5 16.72 1.25 5.51
C LEU A 5 16.55 -0.27 5.67
N ASN A 6 16.89 -0.82 6.84
CA ASN A 6 16.71 -2.23 7.18
C ASN A 6 15.51 -2.46 8.11
N MET A 7 14.72 -1.43 8.40
CA MET A 7 13.53 -1.58 9.23
C MET A 7 12.39 -2.18 8.42
N GLU A 8 11.52 -2.92 9.10
CA GLU A 8 10.30 -3.44 8.51
C GLU A 8 9.33 -2.29 8.18
N PHE A 9 8.65 -2.43 7.06
CA PHE A 9 7.56 -1.55 6.67
C PHE A 9 6.36 -1.73 7.61
N THR A 10 5.63 -0.64 7.82
CA THR A 10 4.49 -0.56 8.74
C THR A 10 3.17 -0.32 8.02
N ALA A 11 2.06 -0.67 8.69
CA ALA A 11 0.71 -0.42 8.15
C ALA A 11 0.43 1.07 7.90
N GLU A 12 1.03 1.96 8.72
CA GLU A 12 0.89 3.41 8.62
C GLU A 12 1.58 3.95 7.37
N GLU A 13 2.77 3.44 7.03
CA GLU A 13 3.46 3.77 5.79
C GLU A 13 2.66 3.31 4.57
N VAL A 14 2.07 2.10 4.61
CA VAL A 14 1.21 1.60 3.53
C VAL A 14 -0.03 2.49 3.35
N PHE A 15 -0.70 2.82 4.44
CA PHE A 15 -1.89 3.67 4.40
C PHE A 15 -1.58 5.07 3.87
N THR A 16 -0.51 5.69 4.37
CA THR A 16 -0.07 7.02 3.93
C THR A 16 0.29 7.00 2.44
N SER A 17 1.01 5.97 1.99
CA SER A 17 1.37 5.80 0.58
C SER A 17 0.13 5.70 -0.31
N ILE A 18 -0.88 4.93 0.09
CA ILE A 18 -2.15 4.82 -0.65
C ILE A 18 -2.87 6.17 -0.69
N LYS A 19 -2.95 6.91 0.43
CA LYS A 19 -3.60 8.22 0.48
C LYS A 19 -2.88 9.27 -0.37
N ASP A 20 -1.56 9.20 -0.44
CA ASP A 20 -0.72 10.10 -1.24
C ASP A 20 -0.75 9.79 -2.74
N MET A 21 -1.27 8.62 -3.16
CA MET A 21 -1.47 8.32 -4.57
C MET A 21 -2.35 9.37 -5.25
N LYS A 22 -1.82 10.00 -6.30
CA LYS A 22 -2.57 10.96 -7.12
C LYS A 22 -3.81 10.26 -7.70
N SER A 23 -4.98 10.79 -7.38
CA SER A 23 -6.29 10.30 -7.82
C SER A 23 -6.48 10.25 -9.35
N LEU A 24 -5.64 10.95 -10.10
CA LEU A 24 -5.62 11.00 -11.57
C LEU A 24 -4.46 10.22 -12.21
N ALA A 25 -3.72 9.42 -11.43
CA ALA A 25 -2.70 8.53 -12.00
C ALA A 25 -3.37 7.47 -12.88
N ALA A 26 -2.66 7.05 -13.94
CA ALA A 26 -3.09 5.93 -14.77
C ALA A 26 -3.31 4.69 -13.89
N PRO A 27 -4.34 3.87 -14.16
CA PRO A 27 -4.61 2.66 -13.39
C PRO A 27 -3.38 1.73 -13.45
N GLY A 28 -3.14 1.02 -12.36
CA GLY A 28 -2.09 0.01 -12.33
C GLY A 28 -2.44 -1.18 -13.23
N PRO A 29 -1.61 -2.23 -13.23
CA PRO A 29 -1.93 -3.49 -13.89
C PRO A 29 -3.26 -4.12 -13.45
N ASP A 30 -3.77 -3.72 -12.28
CA ASP A 30 -5.06 -4.08 -11.71
C ASP A 30 -6.26 -3.43 -12.43
N GLY A 31 -6.04 -2.40 -13.23
CA GLY A 31 -7.10 -1.65 -13.92
C GLY A 31 -7.94 -0.75 -12.99
N LEU A 32 -7.58 -0.64 -11.71
CA LEU A 32 -8.36 0.12 -10.72
C LEU A 32 -7.77 1.53 -10.53
N PRO A 33 -8.61 2.58 -10.50
CA PRO A 33 -8.14 3.92 -10.22
C PRO A 33 -7.78 4.06 -8.72
N ALA A 34 -6.82 4.92 -8.38
CA ALA A 34 -6.46 5.23 -6.99
C ALA A 34 -7.68 5.65 -6.12
N LYS A 35 -8.70 6.28 -6.75
CA LYS A 35 -9.97 6.62 -6.09
C LYS A 35 -10.71 5.41 -5.50
N PHE A 36 -10.58 4.22 -6.11
CA PHE A 36 -11.17 2.99 -5.58
C PHE A 36 -10.62 2.70 -4.18
N TYR A 37 -9.29 2.68 -4.05
CA TYR A 37 -8.60 2.43 -2.79
C TYR A 37 -8.91 3.51 -1.76
N HIS A 38 -9.07 4.77 -2.18
CA HIS A 38 -9.44 5.85 -1.26
C HIS A 38 -10.87 5.72 -0.73
N THR A 39 -11.79 5.26 -1.57
CA THR A 39 -13.24 5.21 -1.26
C THR A 39 -13.60 3.96 -0.47
N TYR A 40 -13.02 2.82 -0.82
CA TYR A 40 -13.36 1.52 -0.23
C TYR A 40 -12.31 1.01 0.75
N TRP A 41 -11.43 1.90 1.24
CA TRP A 41 -10.37 1.53 2.17
C TRP A 41 -10.88 0.79 3.41
N ASP A 42 -12.06 1.17 3.93
CA ASP A 42 -12.65 0.52 5.11
C ASP A 42 -13.02 -0.96 4.85
N ILE A 43 -13.18 -1.34 3.58
CA ILE A 43 -13.51 -2.70 3.15
C ILE A 43 -12.22 -3.45 2.76
N VAL A 44 -11.44 -2.89 1.84
CA VAL A 44 -10.29 -3.60 1.23
C VAL A 44 -8.96 -3.32 1.93
N GLY A 45 -8.86 -2.26 2.73
CA GLY A 45 -7.60 -1.76 3.28
C GLY A 45 -6.90 -2.77 4.17
N ARG A 46 -7.64 -3.56 4.95
CA ARG A 46 -7.06 -4.59 5.81
C ARG A 46 -6.34 -5.67 5.01
N ASP A 47 -6.99 -6.19 3.97
CA ASP A 47 -6.44 -7.27 3.14
C ASP A 47 -5.27 -6.74 2.31
N ILE A 48 -5.43 -5.56 1.70
CA ILE A 48 -4.36 -4.90 0.93
C ILE A 48 -3.14 -4.62 1.81
N THR A 49 -3.32 -4.05 3.01
CA THR A 49 -2.19 -3.79 3.91
C THR A 49 -1.49 -5.08 4.33
N LYS A 50 -2.23 -6.15 4.61
CA LYS A 50 -1.64 -7.44 4.96
C LYS A 50 -0.78 -8.00 3.82
N GLU A 51 -1.32 -8.03 2.61
CA GLU A 51 -0.60 -8.56 1.45
C GLU A 51 0.62 -7.69 1.09
N VAL A 52 0.49 -6.37 1.14
CA VAL A 52 1.60 -5.45 0.88
C VAL A 52 2.72 -5.64 1.91
N LEU A 53 2.40 -5.74 3.20
CA LEU A 53 3.40 -5.98 4.24
C LEU A 53 4.06 -7.36 4.12
N LEU A 54 3.30 -8.39 3.75
CA LEU A 54 3.86 -9.71 3.48
C LEU A 54 4.89 -9.66 2.34
N VAL A 55 4.57 -8.96 1.25
CA VAL A 55 5.48 -8.81 0.12
C VAL A 55 6.71 -7.99 0.49
N LEU A 56 6.53 -6.83 1.15
CA LEU A 56 7.62 -5.90 1.45
C LEU A 56 8.56 -6.40 2.55
N ASN A 57 8.06 -7.07 3.58
CA ASN A 57 8.86 -7.53 4.71
C ASN A 57 9.34 -8.98 4.56
N HIS A 58 8.64 -9.81 3.78
CA HIS A 58 8.92 -11.26 3.72
C HIS A 58 9.10 -11.80 2.29
N GLY A 59 9.13 -10.93 1.27
CA GLY A 59 9.43 -11.30 -0.12
C GLY A 59 8.27 -11.90 -0.91
N GLY A 60 7.06 -11.91 -0.32
CA GLY A 60 5.89 -12.56 -0.93
C GLY A 60 5.93 -14.08 -0.77
N ASN A 61 4.97 -14.78 -1.36
CA ASN A 61 4.89 -16.24 -1.36
C ASN A 61 5.23 -16.82 -2.73
#